data_AF-A0A3N5WZW7-F1
#
_entry.id   AF-A0A3N5WZW7-F1
#
_cell.length_a   1.000
_cell.length_b   1.000
_cell.length_c   1.000
_cell.angle_alpha   90.00
_cell.angle_beta   90.00
_cell.angle_gamma   90.00
#
_symmetry.space_group_name_H-M   'P 1'
#
loop_
_entity.id
_entity.type
_entity.pdbx_description
1 polymer ?
#
loop_
_entity_poly.entity_id
_entity_poly.type
_entity_poly.pdbx_seq_one_letter_code
_entity_poly.pdbx_strand_id
1 'polypeptide(L)'
;MTLFTKEGCEKCDYVKKSVDLKKLGVRVEILGPDNPDSLAHLAWHGLVRIAETQLPILVLDDSSALTGAIRIKNYLASTGEKASGRKSPSHPPAANP
;
A
#
# COMPACT_ATOMS: atom_id res chain seq x y z
N MET A 1 -2.79 -5.44 -3.30
CA MET A 1 -2.38 -4.28 -2.45
C MET A 1 -1.67 -4.73 -1.18
N THR A 2 -0.64 -3.99 -0.75
CA THR A 2 0.17 -4.26 0.45
C THR A 2 0.36 -3.00 1.28
N LEU A 3 -0.01 -3.05 2.56
CA LEU A 3 0.17 -1.98 3.54
C LEU A 3 1.40 -2.26 4.40
N PHE A 4 2.43 -1.45 4.22
CA PHE A 4 3.62 -1.43 5.05
C PHE A 4 3.39 -0.55 6.28
N THR A 5 3.71 -1.10 7.44
CA THR A 5 3.51 -0.54 8.77
C THR A 5 4.75 -0.80 9.60
N LYS A 6 4.88 -0.18 10.78
CA LYS A 6 5.94 -0.44 11.76
C LYS A 6 5.33 -0.63 13.15
N GLU A 7 6.03 -1.34 14.02
CA GLU A 7 5.68 -1.38 15.43
C GLU A 7 5.73 0.02 16.07
N GLY A 8 4.81 0.29 17.01
CA GLY A 8 4.70 1.59 17.67
C GLY A 8 4.19 2.74 16.79
N CYS A 9 3.66 2.44 15.59
CA CYS A 9 3.10 3.47 14.70
C CYS A 9 1.61 3.72 14.97
N GLU A 10 1.28 4.78 15.73
CA GLU A 10 -0.11 5.19 15.99
C GLU A 10 -0.92 5.43 14.71
N LYS A 11 -0.31 6.09 13.73
CA LYS A 11 -0.92 6.36 12.41
C LYS A 11 -1.30 5.06 11.67
N CYS A 12 -0.49 4.02 11.83
CA CYS A 12 -0.70 2.73 11.20
C CYS A 12 -1.86 1.99 11.89
N ASP A 13 -1.89 2.02 13.22
CA ASP A 13 -2.97 1.45 14.03
C ASP A 13 -4.32 2.13 13.72
N TYR A 14 -4.32 3.45 13.54
CA TYR A 14 -5.51 4.20 13.13
C TYR A 14 -6.11 3.68 11.81
N VAL A 15 -5.28 3.42 10.80
CA VAL A 15 -5.75 2.86 9.52
C VAL A 15 -6.32 1.44 9.72
N LYS A 16 -5.59 0.58 10.44
CA LYS A 16 -6.01 -0.80 10.72
C LYS A 16 -7.34 -0.90 11.46
N LYS A 17 -7.60 0.03 12.39
CA LYS A 17 -8.86 0.11 13.14
C LYS A 17 -10.01 0.74 12.35
N SER A 18 -9.69 1.61 11.40
CA SER A 18 -10.70 2.34 10.62
C SER A 18 -11.28 1.52 9.46
N VAL A 19 -10.50 0.60 8.88
CA VAL A 19 -10.91 -0.17 7.70
C VAL A 19 -10.56 -1.64 7.84
N ASP A 20 -11.44 -2.50 7.32
CA ASP A 20 -11.26 -3.94 7.35
C ASP A 20 -10.31 -4.39 6.22
N LEU A 21 -9.01 -4.29 6.47
CA LEU A 21 -7.95 -4.62 5.51
C LEU A 21 -8.06 -6.05 4.97
N LYS A 22 -8.51 -6.99 5.81
CA LYS A 22 -8.65 -8.39 5.46
C LYS A 22 -9.78 -8.60 4.46
N LYS A 23 -10.95 -7.96 4.65
CA LYS A 23 -12.04 -7.99 3.68
C LYS A 23 -11.67 -7.34 2.34
N LEU A 24 -10.79 -6.34 2.37
CA LEU A 24 -10.29 -5.66 1.18
C LEU A 24 -9.19 -6.44 0.45
N GLY A 25 -8.72 -7.57 0.98
CA GLY A 25 -7.60 -8.31 0.41
C GLY A 25 -6.26 -7.58 0.51
N VAL A 26 -6.12 -6.62 1.43
CA VAL A 26 -4.89 -5.87 1.67
C VAL A 26 -3.98 -6.67 2.58
N ARG A 27 -2.77 -6.99 2.12
CA ARG A 27 -1.74 -7.63 2.94
C ARG A 27 -1.11 -6.60 3.87
N VAL A 28 -0.81 -6.97 5.10
CA VAL A 28 -0.19 -6.06 6.08
C VAL A 28 1.19 -6.59 6.41
N GLU A 29 2.20 -5.79 6.11
CA GLU A 29 3.61 -6.12 6.30
C GLU A 29 4.20 -5.19 7.38
N ILE A 30 4.80 -5.77 8.41
CA ILE A 30 5.40 -5.01 9.51
C ILE A 30 6.90 -4.90 9.26
N LEU A 31 7.35 -3.67 9.00
CA LEU A 31 8.76 -3.32 8.88
C LEU A 31 9.41 -3.42 10.26
N GLY A 32 10.38 -4.31 10.38
CA GLY A 32 11.13 -4.52 11.60
C GLY A 32 12.34 -5.44 11.34
N PRO A 33 13.27 -5.52 12.29
CA PRO A 33 14.41 -6.43 12.19
C PRO A 33 13.97 -7.89 12.09
N ASP A 34 12.82 -8.25 12.67
CA ASP A 34 12.23 -9.59 12.62
C ASP A 34 11.60 -9.95 11.26
N ASN A 35 11.44 -8.98 10.36
CA ASN A 35 10.84 -9.22 9.04
C ASN A 35 11.64 -8.52 7.92
N PRO A 36 12.83 -9.07 7.58
CA PRO A 36 13.68 -8.52 6.54
C PRO A 36 13.05 -8.60 5.15
N ASP A 37 12.18 -9.59 4.89
CA ASP A 37 11.47 -9.74 3.62
C ASP A 37 10.54 -8.55 3.32
N SER A 38 9.80 -8.07 4.34
CA SER A 38 8.98 -6.85 4.19
C SER A 38 9.83 -5.63 3.80
N LEU A 39 11.02 -5.50 4.38
CA LEU A 39 11.94 -4.41 4.06
C LEU A 39 12.52 -4.55 2.66
N ALA A 40 12.89 -5.77 2.25
CA ALA A 40 13.39 -6.06 0.91
C ALA A 40 12.32 -5.73 -0.17
N HIS A 41 11.07 -6.10 0.07
CA HIS A 41 9.96 -5.76 -0.82
C HIS A 41 9.79 -4.24 -0.93
N LEU A 42 9.80 -3.53 0.20
CA LEU A 42 9.73 -2.06 0.18
C LEU A 42 10.94 -1.41 -0.53
N ALA A 43 12.13 -1.99 -0.37
CA ALA A 43 13.36 -1.56 -1.04
C ALA A 43 13.28 -1.72 -2.55
N TRP A 44 12.67 -2.82 -3.03
CA TRP A 44 12.40 -3.02 -4.45
C TRP A 44 11.53 -1.89 -5.04
N HIS A 45 10.58 -1.37 -4.26
CA HIS A 45 9.78 -0.20 -4.64
C HIS A 45 10.50 1.15 -4.47
N GLY A 46 11.72 1.17 -3.94
CA GLY A 46 12.47 2.41 -3.68
C GLY A 46 11.88 3.28 -2.56
N LEU A 47 11.02 2.70 -1.70
CA LEU A 47 10.26 3.45 -0.69
C LEU A 47 10.88 3.44 0.71
N VAL A 48 12.06 2.83 0.88
CA VAL A 48 12.73 2.69 2.19
C VAL A 48 12.91 4.05 2.87
N ARG A 49 13.44 5.03 2.14
CA ARG A 49 13.68 6.39 2.69
C ARG A 49 12.38 7.09 3.11
N ILE A 50 11.29 6.78 2.41
CA ILE A 50 9.98 7.32 2.73
C ILE A 50 9.42 6.63 3.97
N ALA A 51 9.57 5.32 4.13
CA ALA A 51 9.12 4.61 5.33
C ALA A 51 9.84 5.05 6.62
N GLU A 52 11.06 5.57 6.52
CA GLU A 52 11.76 6.14 7.67
C GLU A 52 11.09 7.42 8.20
N THR A 53 10.43 8.19 7.32
CA THR A 53 9.88 9.51 7.66
C THR A 53 8.34 9.56 7.65
N GLN A 54 7.71 8.68 6.87
CA GLN A 54 6.28 8.65 6.62
C GLN A 54 5.76 7.21 6.60
N LEU A 55 5.01 6.88 7.65
CA LEU A 55 4.21 5.67 7.75
C LEU A 55 2.77 6.02 8.10
N PRO A 56 1.79 5.17 7.72
CA PRO A 56 1.92 3.95 6.91
C PRO A 56 2.12 4.24 5.41
N ILE A 57 2.53 3.21 4.66
CA ILE A 57 2.66 3.23 3.18
C ILE A 57 1.82 2.09 2.59
N LEU A 58 0.94 2.41 1.64
CA LEU A 58 0.14 1.44 0.89
C LEU A 58 0.67 1.34 -0.54
N VAL A 59 1.17 0.17 -0.92
CA VAL A 59 1.53 -0.16 -2.30
C VAL A 59 0.34 -0.83 -2.99
N LEU A 60 -0.04 -0.29 -4.14
CA LEU A 60 -1.11 -0.78 -4.99
C LEU A 60 -0.57 -1.82 -5.99
N ASP A 61 -1.48 -2.56 -6.61
CA ASP A 61 -1.13 -3.60 -7.60
C ASP A 61 -0.51 -3.04 -8.89
N ASP A 62 -0.71 -1.74 -9.15
CA ASP A 62 -0.07 -1.00 -10.25
C ASP A 62 1.34 -0.49 -9.88
N SER A 63 1.94 -0.96 -8.78
CA SER A 63 3.22 -0.47 -8.21
C SER A 63 3.21 0.99 -7.73
N SER A 64 2.06 1.67 -7.81
CA SER A 64 1.87 2.98 -7.21
C SER A 64 1.84 2.92 -5.68
N ALA A 65 2.40 3.92 -5.00
CA ALA A 65 2.45 3.99 -3.54
C ALA A 65 1.70 5.21 -2.99
N LEU A 66 0.90 5.00 -1.95
CA LEU A 66 0.24 6.04 -1.18
C LEU A 66 0.88 6.11 0.20
N THR A 67 1.13 7.32 0.69
CA THR A 67 1.67 7.55 2.03
C THR A 67 0.69 8.35 2.88
N GLY A 68 0.75 8.12 4.19
CA GLY A 68 -0.01 8.87 5.19
C GLY A 68 -1.37 8.26 5.52
N ALA A 69 -1.66 8.22 6.82
CA ALA A 69 -2.82 7.51 7.36
C ALA A 69 -4.17 7.99 6.80
N ILE A 70 -4.39 9.30 6.68
CA ILE A 70 -5.67 9.85 6.22
C ILE A 70 -5.93 9.49 4.76
N ARG A 71 -4.91 9.65 3.89
CA ARG A 71 -5.02 9.34 2.46
C ARG A 71 -5.28 7.85 2.25
N ILE A 72 -4.49 7.01 2.93
CA ILE A 72 -4.64 5.55 2.86
C ILE A 72 -6.01 5.12 3.36
N LYS A 73 -6.46 5.63 4.52
CA LYS A 73 -7.80 5.34 5.04
C LYS A 73 -8.89 5.69 4.04
N ASN A 74 -8.89 6.91 3.51
CA ASN A 74 -9.92 7.36 2.57
C ASN A 74 -9.90 6.54 1.28
N TYR A 75 -8.70 6.21 0.78
CA TYR A 75 -8.55 5.35 -0.38
C TYR A 75 -9.10 3.94 -0.14
N LEU A 76 -8.78 3.32 0.99
CA LEU A 76 -9.24 1.98 1.35
C LEU A 76 -10.74 1.93 1.61
N ALA A 77 -11.28 2.94 2.29
CA ALA A 77 -12.72 3.08 2.51
C ALA A 77 -13.48 3.17 1.19
N SER A 78 -12.99 3.96 0.23
CA SER A 78 -13.61 4.08 -1.09
C SER A 78 -13.36 2.86 -2.00
N THR A 79 -12.20 2.19 -1.85
CA THR A 79 -11.84 1.01 -2.64
C THR A 79 -12.68 -0.22 -2.26
N GLY A 80 -13.14 -0.30 -1.02
CA GLY A 80 -14.10 -1.33 -0.59
C GLY A 80 -15.41 -1.34 -1.39
N GLU A 81 -15.75 -0.23 -2.04
CA GLU A 81 -16.92 -0.12 -2.91
C GLU A 81 -16.61 -0.41 -4.39
N LYS A 82 -15.33 -0.37 -4.80
CA LYS A 82 -14.91 -0.41 -6.22
C LYS A 82 -14.12 -1.65 -6.66
N ALA A 83 -13.87 -2.61 -5.76
CA ALA A 83 -13.08 -3.81 -6.07
C ALA A 83 -13.68 -4.73 -7.16
N SER A 84 -14.90 -4.46 -7.65
CA SER A 84 -15.55 -5.25 -8.71
C SER A 84 -15.23 -4.82 -10.16
N GLY A 85 -14.29 -3.89 -10.41
CA GLY A 85 -14.20 -3.33 -11.77
C GLY A 85 -12.92 -2.64 -12.26
N ARG A 86 -11.71 -3.06 -11.89
CA ARG A 86 -10.50 -2.54 -12.59
C ARG A 86 -10.10 -3.45 -13.75
N LYS A 87 -10.68 -3.14 -14.91
CA LYS A 87 -10.11 -3.42 -16.22
C LYS A 87 -8.84 -2.57 -16.37
N SER A 88 -7.70 -3.23 -16.58
CA SER A 88 -6.43 -2.60 -16.93
C SER A 88 -6.60 -1.66 -18.13
N PRO A 89 -5.97 -0.47 -18.16
CA PRO A 89 -5.68 0.16 -19.44
C PRO A 89 -4.51 -0.61 -20.04
N SER A 90 -4.84 -1.59 -20.89
CA SER A 90 -3.93 -2.12 -21.90
C SER A 90 -3.39 -0.95 -22.71
N HIS A 91 -2.12 -0.59 -22.53
CA HIS A 91 -1.42 0.20 -23.54
C HIS A 91 -1.09 -0.73 -24.71
N PRO A 92 -1.61 -0.54 -25.92
CA PRO A 92 -0.94 -1.06 -27.10
C PRO A 92 0.30 -0.18 -27.38
N PRO A 93 1.44 -0.77 -27.79
CA PRO A 93 2.55 0.02 -28.30
C PRO A 93 2.10 0.74 -29.57
N ALA A 94 2.36 2.05 -29.64
CA ALA A 94 2.18 2.82 -30.85
C ALA A 94 3.14 2.28 -31.93
N ALA A 95 2.59 1.52 -32.88
CA ALA A 95 3.21 1.32 -34.17
C ALA A 95 3.14 2.66 -34.92
N ASN A 96 4.28 3.15 -35.39
CA ASN A 96 4.33 4.23 -36.36
C ASN A 96 5.11 3.76 -37.61
N PRO A 97 4.74 4.28 -38.79
CA PRO A 97 5.09 3.77 -40.11
C PRO A 97 6.56 3.99 -40.52
#